data_AF-A0A3D1GV36-F1
#
_entry.id   AF-A0A3D1GV36-F1
#
_cell.length_a   1.000
_cell.length_b   1.000
_cell.length_c   1.000
_cell.angle_alpha   90.00
_cell.angle_beta   90.00
_cell.angle_gamma   90.00
#
_symmetry.space_group_name_H-M   'P 1'
#
loop_
_entity.id
_entity.type
_entity.pdbx_description
1 polymer ?
#
loop_
_entity_poly.entity_id
_entity_poly.type
_entity_poly.pdbx_seq_one_letter_code
_entity_poly.pdbx_strand_id
1 'polypeptide(L)'
;MSAETTHGQTAHTMSEPDTQVNVRDVFGLDIDMQVPAFSTGSAYVPVIDPDYQFDHDTTIAILAGFSHNRRVMVQGYHGTGKST
;
A
#
# COMPACT_ATOMS: atom_id res chain seq x y z
N MET A 1 -17.84 36.33 4.21
CA MET A 1 -16.66 35.63 4.75
C MET A 1 -16.87 34.16 4.45
N SER A 2 -16.40 33.72 3.30
CA SER A 2 -16.57 32.34 2.84
C SER A 2 -15.44 31.51 3.41
N ALA A 3 -15.77 30.41 4.09
CA ALA A 3 -14.79 29.48 4.62
C ALA A 3 -14.00 28.87 3.45
N GLU A 4 -12.68 29.03 3.48
CA GLU A 4 -11.77 28.34 2.58
C GLU A 4 -11.75 26.86 2.94
N THR A 5 -12.35 26.02 2.10
CA THR A 5 -12.16 24.56 2.17
C THR A 5 -10.76 24.23 1.64
N THR A 6 -9.77 24.12 2.54
CA THR A 6 -8.40 23.71 2.19
C THR A 6 -8.39 22.27 1.67
N HIS A 7 -8.34 22.10 0.35
CA HIS A 7 -7.93 20.84 -0.26
C HIS A 7 -6.40 20.73 -0.14
N GLY A 8 -5.92 19.74 0.62
CA GLY A 8 -4.50 19.38 0.66
C GLY A 8 -3.79 19.72 1.97
N GLN A 9 -4.22 19.15 3.09
CA GLN A 9 -3.25 18.91 4.17
C GLN A 9 -2.25 17.86 3.67
N THR A 10 -0.96 18.18 3.69
CA THR A 10 0.10 17.23 3.34
C THR A 10 0.09 16.10 4.35
N ALA A 11 -0.49 14.99 3.90
CA ALA A 11 -0.65 13.77 4.64
C ALA A 11 0.66 13.10 5.06
N HIS A 12 1.72 13.40 4.31
CA HIS A 12 3.03 12.78 4.40
C HIS A 12 4.09 13.87 4.31
N THR A 13 5.18 13.71 5.04
CA THR A 13 6.36 14.61 4.97
C THR A 13 7.17 14.38 3.69
N MET A 14 7.06 13.18 3.10
CA MET A 14 7.78 12.79 1.88
C MET A 14 6.83 12.70 0.69
N SER A 15 7.28 13.16 -0.47
CA SER A 15 6.52 13.15 -1.73
C SER A 15 6.76 11.90 -2.59
N GLU A 16 7.84 11.15 -2.32
CA GLU A 16 8.22 9.96 -3.05
C GLU A 16 8.87 8.92 -2.12
N PRO A 17 8.79 7.61 -2.46
CA PRO A 17 9.46 6.55 -1.70
C PRO A 17 10.97 6.79 -1.60
N ASP A 18 11.54 6.65 -0.41
CA ASP A 18 12.96 6.89 -0.11
C ASP A 18 13.77 5.59 0.10
N THR A 19 13.09 4.44 0.09
CA THR A 19 13.74 3.13 0.27
C THR A 19 13.12 2.04 -0.61
N GLN A 20 13.72 0.86 -0.58
CA GLN A 20 13.26 -0.36 -1.24
C GLN A 20 13.18 -1.46 -0.17
N VAL A 21 12.18 -2.32 -0.27
CA VAL A 21 12.02 -3.48 0.63
C VAL A 21 11.88 -4.77 -0.15
N ASN A 22 12.39 -5.86 0.41
CA ASN A 22 12.20 -7.19 -0.14
C ASN A 22 10.80 -7.71 0.21
N VAL A 23 10.06 -8.18 -0.80
CA VAL A 23 8.69 -8.69 -0.63
C VAL A 23 8.67 -9.94 0.26
N ARG A 24 9.69 -10.80 0.17
CA ARG A 24 9.82 -11.98 1.03
C ARG A 24 9.90 -11.62 2.49
N ASP A 25 10.68 -10.59 2.82
CA ASP A 25 10.92 -10.21 4.21
C ASP A 25 9.74 -9.47 4.83
N VAL A 26 9.03 -8.65 4.04
CA VAL A 26 7.93 -7.80 4.54
C VAL A 26 6.58 -8.51 4.49
N PHE A 27 6.30 -9.25 3.43
CA PHE A 27 4.99 -9.89 3.20
C PHE A 27 5.02 -11.41 3.40
N GLY A 28 6.20 -12.01 3.61
CA GLY A 28 6.33 -13.46 3.78
C GLY A 28 6.08 -14.26 2.49
N LEU A 29 6.08 -13.61 1.32
CA LEU A 29 5.84 -14.25 0.03
C LEU A 29 7.17 -14.63 -0.61
N ASP A 30 7.38 -15.92 -0.91
CA ASP A 30 8.66 -16.42 -1.43
C ASP A 30 8.90 -16.01 -2.89
N ILE A 31 9.22 -14.73 -3.10
CA ILE A 31 9.39 -14.10 -4.40
C ILE A 31 10.61 -13.19 -4.34
N ASP A 32 11.45 -13.28 -5.37
CA ASP A 32 12.58 -12.37 -5.56
C ASP A 32 12.11 -11.06 -6.20
N MET A 33 11.51 -10.19 -5.38
CA MET A 33 10.99 -8.87 -5.78
C MET A 33 11.34 -7.82 -4.73
N GLN A 34 11.77 -6.66 -5.19
CA GLN A 34 11.88 -5.45 -4.38
C GLN A 34 10.84 -4.43 -4.82
N VAL A 35 10.27 -3.71 -3.85
CA VAL A 35 9.24 -2.69 -4.09
C VAL A 35 9.60 -1.37 -3.40
N PRO A 36 9.31 -0.21 -4.03
CA PRO A 36 9.54 1.08 -3.39
C PRO A 36 8.74 1.19 -2.09
N ALA A 37 9.32 1.81 -1.07
CA ALA A 37 8.66 2.02 0.21
C ALA A 37 9.09 3.34 0.83
N PHE A 38 8.33 3.78 1.83
CA PHE A 38 8.68 4.93 2.67
C PHE A 38 9.28 4.44 3.99
N SER A 39 10.39 5.01 4.42
CA SER A 39 11.04 4.65 5.68
C SER A 39 10.27 5.10 6.93
N THR A 40 9.37 6.07 6.77
CA THR A 40 8.54 6.60 7.85
C THR A 40 7.06 6.61 7.46
N GLY A 41 6.22 6.11 8.36
CA GLY A 41 4.77 6.13 8.21
C GLY A 41 4.18 7.51 8.47
N SER A 42 2.89 7.67 8.15
CA SER A 42 2.12 8.87 8.48
C SER A 42 0.79 8.52 9.14
N ALA A 43 -0.03 9.54 9.44
CA ALA A 43 -1.36 9.36 10.00
C ALA A 43 -2.33 8.55 9.13
N TYR A 44 -2.01 8.34 7.84
CA TYR A 44 -2.83 7.53 6.93
C TYR A 44 -2.34 6.08 6.81
N VAL A 45 -1.17 5.77 7.38
CA VAL A 45 -0.68 4.38 7.44
C VAL A 45 -1.41 3.70 8.61
N PRO A 46 -2.20 2.63 8.36
CA PRO A 46 -2.89 1.93 9.42
C PRO A 46 -1.89 1.22 10.35
N VAL A 47 -2.35 0.91 11.56
CA VAL A 47 -1.61 0.03 12.48
C VAL A 47 -1.52 -1.37 11.88
N ILE A 48 -0.41 -2.07 12.15
CA ILE A 48 -0.23 -3.45 11.70
C ILE A 48 -1.24 -4.35 12.42
N ASP A 49 -1.98 -5.12 11.64
CA ASP A 49 -2.87 -6.18 12.12
C ASP A 49 -2.14 -7.53 11.99
N PRO A 50 -1.75 -8.19 13.10
CA PRO A 50 -1.06 -9.48 13.06
C PRO A 50 -1.94 -10.63 12.57
N ASP A 51 -3.27 -10.46 12.57
CA ASP A 51 -4.22 -11.48 12.13
C ASP A 51 -4.58 -11.33 10.63
N TYR A 52 -4.11 -10.26 9.97
CA TYR A 52 -4.32 -10.07 8.54
C TYR A 52 -3.52 -11.09 7.72
N GLN A 53 -4.23 -11.81 6.84
CA GLN A 53 -3.63 -12.80 5.96
C GLN A 53 -3.52 -12.25 4.54
N PHE A 54 -2.29 -12.12 4.04
CA PHE A 54 -2.05 -11.78 2.65
C PHE A 54 -2.45 -12.92 1.72
N ASP A 55 -3.39 -12.66 0.81
CA ASP A 55 -3.59 -13.51 -0.36
C ASP A 55 -2.41 -13.33 -1.31
N HIS A 56 -1.78 -14.45 -1.68
CA HIS A 56 -0.52 -14.44 -2.45
C HIS A 56 -0.67 -13.71 -3.79
N ASP A 57 -1.62 -14.13 -4.62
CA ASP A 57 -1.76 -13.63 -5.99
C ASP A 57 -2.24 -12.18 -6.03
N THR A 58 -3.19 -11.83 -5.15
CA THR A 58 -3.69 -10.45 -5.04
C THR A 58 -2.58 -9.51 -4.57
N THR A 59 -1.79 -9.91 -3.57
CA THR A 59 -0.70 -9.09 -3.05
C THR A 59 0.35 -8.83 -4.12
N ILE A 60 0.77 -9.85 -4.87
CA ILE A 60 1.76 -9.70 -5.96
C ILE A 60 1.23 -8.78 -7.06
N ALA A 61 -0.04 -8.95 -7.47
CA ALA A 61 -0.64 -8.11 -8.48
C ALA A 61 -0.61 -6.62 -8.08
N ILE A 62 -0.95 -6.32 -6.83
CA ILE A 62 -0.92 -4.97 -6.27
C ILE A 62 0.52 -4.43 -6.24
N LEU A 63 1.47 -5.20 -5.70
CA LEU A 63 2.87 -4.80 -5.58
C LEU A 63 3.54 -4.56 -6.93
N ALA A 64 3.27 -5.41 -7.92
CA ALA A 64 3.75 -5.23 -9.29
C ALA A 64 3.11 -4.01 -9.96
N GLY A 65 1.80 -3.82 -9.76
CA GLY A 65 1.08 -2.64 -10.23
C GLY A 65 1.65 -1.34 -9.67
N PHE A 66 1.88 -1.30 -8.36
CA PHE A 66 2.51 -0.18 -7.67
C PHE A 66 3.91 0.11 -8.21
N SER A 67 4.77 -0.89 -8.29
CA SER A 67 6.18 -0.74 -8.70
C SER A 67 6.34 -0.30 -10.16
N HIS A 68 5.36 -0.56 -11.01
CA HIS A 68 5.39 -0.23 -12.45
C HIS A 68 4.37 0.84 -12.85
N ASN A 69 3.74 1.52 -11.88
CA ASN A 69 2.70 2.53 -12.13
C ASN A 69 1.59 2.01 -13.07
N ARG A 70 1.08 0.81 -12.79
CA ARG A 70 0.00 0.14 -13.52
C ARG A 70 -1.22 0.03 -12.63
N ARG A 71 -2.40 0.28 -13.20
CA ARG A 71 -3.68 0.12 -12.50
C ARG A 71 -3.98 -1.35 -12.30
N VAL A 72 -4.38 -1.73 -11.09
CA VAL A 72 -4.80 -3.08 -10.72
C VAL A 72 -6.29 -3.04 -10.38
N MET A 73 -7.04 -4.03 -10.86
CA MET A 73 -8.46 -4.17 -10.56
C MET A 73 -8.66 -5.42 -9.70
N VAL A 74 -9.11 -5.24 -8.46
CA VAL A 74 -9.48 -6.33 -7.55
C VAL A 74 -11.00 -6.49 -7.56
N GLN A 75 -11.49 -7.70 -7.87
CA GLN A 75 -12.92 -8.01 -7.99
C GLN A 75 -13.28 -9.22 -7.14
N GLY A 76 -14.54 -9.28 -6.70
CA GLY A 76 -15.05 -10.36 -5.85
C GLY A 76 -16.33 -9.97 -5.11
N TYR A 77 -17.01 -10.95 -4.52
CA TYR A 77 -18.27 -10.76 -3.80
C TYR A 77 -18.14 -9.82 -2.59
N HIS A 78 -19.26 -9.35 -2.06
CA HIS A 78 -19.26 -8.55 -0.84
C HIS A 78 -18.65 -9.35 0.33
N GLY A 79 -17.88 -8.69 1.19
CA GLY A 79 -17.26 -9.33 2.37
C GLY A 79 -16.01 -10.18 2.12
N THR A 80 -15.44 -10.19 0.90
CA THR A 80 -14.24 -10.98 0.58
C THR A 80 -12.91 -10.20 0.74
N GLY A 81 -12.85 -9.23 1.65
CA GLY A 81 -11.58 -8.54 1.98
C GLY A 81 -11.02 -7.55 0.93
N LYS A 82 -11.71 -7.26 -0.18
CA LYS A 82 -11.19 -6.37 -1.26
C LYS A 82 -10.78 -4.95 -0.83
N SER A 83 -11.22 -4.49 0.34
CA SER A 83 -10.99 -3.14 0.86
C SER A 83 -10.27 -3.16 2.21
N THR A 84 -9.78 -4.34 2.62
CA THR A 84 -9.10 -4.58 3.89
C THR A 84 -7.65 -4.89 3.56
#